data_AF-A0A2V6LP68-F1
#
_entry.id   AF-A0A2V6LP68-F1
#
_cell.length_a   1.000
_cell.length_b   1.000
_cell.length_c   1.000
_cell.angle_alpha   90.00
_cell.angle_beta   90.00
_cell.angle_gamma   90.00
#
_symmetry.space_group_name_H-M   'P 1'
#
loop_
_entity.id
_entity.type
_entity.pdbx_description
1 polymer ?
#
loop_
_entity_poly.entity_id
_entity_poly.type
_entity_poly.pdbx_seq_one_letter_code
_entity_poly.pdbx_strand_id
1 'polypeptide(L)'
;MKAIIGVVLLLFFGGVLRADNVVFESGPKKVQLLELFTSEGCSSCPPAEASLAQLVKDSRLWRAFVPIAFHVDYWDRLGWKDPFASSEWTKRQRVYADNWNAESVIRRISSWTGANGEMLPFR
;
A
#
# COMPACT_ATOMS: atom_id res chain seq x y z
N MET A 1 -56.01 -25.15 16.78
CA MET A 1 -55.89 -25.11 15.29
C MET A 1 -55.66 -23.69 14.74
N LYS A 2 -56.41 -22.65 15.15
CA LYS A 2 -56.23 -21.27 14.67
C LYS A 2 -54.82 -20.66 14.91
N ALA A 3 -54.19 -20.96 16.04
CA ALA A 3 -52.85 -20.44 16.37
C ALA A 3 -51.73 -21.02 15.47
N ILE A 4 -51.87 -22.29 15.06
CA ILE A 4 -50.88 -22.96 14.20
C ILE A 4 -50.90 -22.35 12.79
N ILE A 5 -52.09 -22.04 12.27
CA ILE A 5 -52.27 -21.38 10.97
C ILE A 5 -51.63 -19.98 10.98
N GLY A 6 -51.77 -19.24 12.08
CA GLY A 6 -51.16 -17.91 12.23
C GLY A 6 -49.62 -17.94 12.23
N VAL A 7 -49.00 -18.91 12.90
CA VAL A 7 -47.54 -19.06 12.93
C VAL A 7 -46.98 -19.50 11.57
N VAL A 8 -47.67 -20.40 10.87
CA VAL A 8 -47.28 -20.83 9.52
C VAL A 8 -47.36 -19.66 8.52
N LEU A 9 -48.40 -18.82 8.62
CA LEU A 9 -48.53 -17.60 7.81
C LEU A 9 -47.42 -16.59 8.10
N LEU A 10 -47.02 -16.42 9.36
CA LEU A 10 -45.97 -15.48 9.76
C LEU A 10 -44.57 -15.93 9.28
N LEU A 11 -44.31 -17.24 9.26
CA LEU A 11 -43.09 -17.81 8.69
C LEU A 11 -43.07 -17.73 7.15
N PHE A 12 -44.23 -17.78 6.49
CA PHE A 12 -44.33 -17.61 5.03
C PHE A 12 -44.23 -16.14 4.58
N PHE A 13 -44.65 -15.19 5.42
CA PHE A 13 -44.58 -13.75 5.11
C PHE A 13 -43.31 -13.05 5.63
N GLY A 14 -42.43 -13.77 6.34
CA GLY A 14 -41.11 -13.29 6.74
C GLY A 14 -40.22 -13.12 5.51
N GLY A 15 -40.24 -11.94 4.91
CA GLY A 15 -39.46 -11.60 3.71
C GLY A 15 -37.97 -11.86 3.89
N VAL A 16 -37.36 -12.51 2.90
CA VAL A 16 -35.91 -12.70 2.81
C VAL A 16 -35.26 -11.31 2.65
N LEU A 17 -34.57 -10.84 3.69
CA LEU A 17 -33.69 -9.68 3.58
C LEU A 17 -32.52 -10.08 2.68
N ARG A 18 -32.51 -9.61 1.43
CA ARG A 18 -31.35 -9.72 0.55
C ARG A 18 -30.34 -8.65 0.94
N ALA A 19 -29.16 -9.08 1.40
CA ALA A 19 -27.99 -8.23 1.44
C ALA A 19 -27.40 -8.20 0.03
N ASP A 20 -27.60 -7.11 -0.70
CA ASP A 20 -26.90 -6.90 -1.97
C ASP A 20 -25.43 -6.62 -1.70
N ASN A 21 -24.57 -7.31 -2.45
CA ASN A 21 -23.13 -7.07 -2.38
C ASN A 21 -22.84 -5.77 -3.12
N VAL A 22 -22.22 -4.82 -2.43
CA VAL A 22 -21.71 -3.61 -3.08
C VAL A 22 -20.47 -4.00 -3.87
N VAL A 23 -20.60 -4.01 -5.20
CA VAL A 23 -19.48 -4.25 -6.11
C VAL A 23 -18.90 -2.90 -6.51
N PHE A 24 -17.61 -2.71 -6.26
CA PHE A 24 -16.87 -1.54 -6.71
C PHE A 24 -16.01 -1.93 -7.91
N GLU A 25 -16.19 -1.23 -9.03
CA GLU A 25 -15.33 -1.33 -10.20
C GLU A 25 -14.46 -0.08 -10.32
N SER A 26 -13.15 -0.26 -10.46
CA SER A 26 -12.26 0.84 -10.80
C SER A 26 -12.43 1.22 -12.27
N GLY A 27 -12.45 2.52 -12.57
CA GLY A 27 -12.40 2.99 -13.95
C GLY A 27 -11.10 2.59 -14.68
N PRO A 28 -10.98 2.89 -15.98
CA PRO A 28 -9.82 2.48 -16.79
C PRO A 28 -8.51 3.16 -16.38
N LYS A 29 -8.58 4.22 -15.58
CA LYS A 29 -7.42 5.00 -15.14
C LYS A 29 -6.68 4.28 -14.01
N LYS A 30 -5.43 3.89 -14.28
CA LYS A 30 -4.51 3.35 -13.27
C LYS A 30 -3.84 4.48 -12.48
N VAL A 31 -3.72 4.30 -11.18
CA VAL A 31 -3.01 5.19 -10.26
C VAL A 31 -1.69 4.53 -9.89
N GLN A 32 -0.58 5.27 -10.01
CA GLN A 32 0.75 4.75 -9.70
C GLN A 32 1.01 4.70 -8.20
N LEU A 33 1.65 3.63 -7.73
CA LEU A 33 2.07 3.53 -6.33
C LEU A 33 3.55 3.85 -6.24
N LEU A 34 3.89 4.77 -5.35
CA LEU A 34 5.24 5.28 -5.14
C LEU A 34 5.68 4.81 -3.77
N GLU A 35 6.37 3.67 -3.72
CA GLU A 35 6.76 3.00 -2.47
C GLU A 35 8.21 3.34 -2.10
N LEU A 36 8.41 4.06 -0.99
CA LEU A 36 9.72 4.34 -0.39
C LEU A 36 9.96 3.36 0.76
N PHE A 37 11.10 2.67 0.75
CA PHE A 37 11.56 1.87 1.89
C PHE A 37 12.59 2.68 2.69
N THR A 38 12.29 2.99 3.95
CA THR A 38 13.08 3.90 4.81
C THR A 38 13.19 3.38 6.25
N SER A 39 13.93 4.05 7.12
CA SER A 39 13.94 3.83 8.57
C SER A 39 14.49 5.07 9.27
N GLU A 40 14.01 5.38 10.47
CA GLU A 40 14.62 6.42 11.31
C GLU A 40 16.09 6.12 11.62
N GLY A 41 16.48 4.84 11.68
CA GLY A 41 17.87 4.42 11.87
C GLY A 41 18.77 4.59 10.64
N CYS A 42 18.22 5.00 9.49
CA CYS A 42 18.93 5.17 8.24
C CYS A 42 19.42 6.61 8.05
N SER A 43 20.72 6.85 8.24
CA SER A 43 21.32 8.19 8.09
C SER A 43 21.28 8.75 6.66
N SER A 44 21.18 7.89 5.65
CA SER A 44 21.15 8.29 4.23
C SER A 44 19.75 8.49 3.67
N CYS A 45 18.71 8.13 4.41
CA CYS A 45 17.31 8.19 3.97
C CYS A 45 16.63 9.59 4.02
N PRO A 46 17.05 10.58 4.84
CA PRO A 46 16.34 11.86 4.94
C PRO A 46 16.11 12.62 3.62
N PRO A 47 17.04 12.62 2.63
CA PRO A 47 16.79 13.28 1.34
C PRO A 47 15.63 12.64 0.55
N ALA A 48 15.49 11.32 0.60
CA ALA A 48 14.42 10.60 -0.09
C ALA A 48 13.06 10.83 0.61
N GLU A 49 13.04 10.82 1.94
CA GLU A 49 11.85 11.16 2.74
C GLU A 49 11.39 12.60 2.48
N ALA A 50 12.33 13.55 2.42
CA ALA A 50 12.03 14.95 2.11
C ALA A 50 11.42 15.09 0.72
N SER A 51 11.90 14.32 -0.25
CA SER A 51 11.36 14.30 -1.61
C SER A 51 9.94 13.72 -1.64
N LEU A 52 9.70 12.62 -0.92
CA LEU A 52 8.37 12.02 -0.78
C LEU A 52 7.39 12.98 -0.09
N ALA A 53 7.83 13.68 0.96
CA ALA A 53 7.02 14.66 1.70
C ALA A 53 6.58 15.85 0.83
N GLN A 54 7.38 16.25 -0.16
CA GLN A 54 7.00 17.31 -1.11
C GLN A 54 5.82 16.89 -2.01
N LEU A 55 5.69 15.61 -2.32
CA LEU A 55 4.62 15.10 -3.18
C LEU A 55 3.22 15.26 -2.58
N VAL A 56 3.12 15.44 -1.26
CA VAL A 56 1.85 15.71 -0.57
C VAL A 56 1.20 17.01 -1.06
N LYS A 57 1.99 17.94 -1.62
CA LYS A 57 1.50 19.21 -2.18
C LYS A 57 1.16 19.14 -3.67
N ASP A 58 1.41 18.00 -4.33
CA ASP A 58 1.18 17.85 -5.77
C ASP A 58 -0.32 17.73 -6.08
N SER A 59 -0.79 18.46 -7.08
CA SER A 59 -2.19 18.46 -7.50
C SER A 59 -2.67 17.12 -8.08
N ARG A 60 -1.73 16.23 -8.43
CA ARG A 60 -1.97 14.89 -8.97
C ARG A 60 -2.06 13.82 -7.88
N LEU A 61 -1.79 14.17 -6.61
CA LEU A 61 -1.92 13.28 -5.46
C LEU A 61 -3.31 12.63 -5.45
N TRP A 62 -3.36 11.33 -5.14
CA TRP A 62 -4.57 10.47 -5.15
C TRP A 62 -5.22 10.22 -6.51
N ARG A 63 -4.81 10.93 -7.57
CA ARG A 63 -5.43 10.84 -8.90
C ARG A 63 -4.52 10.20 -9.94
N ALA A 64 -3.24 10.51 -9.89
CA ALA A 64 -2.23 9.93 -10.77
C ALA A 64 -1.27 9.05 -9.99
N PHE A 65 -1.04 9.37 -8.71
CA PHE A 65 -0.15 8.61 -7.87
C PHE A 65 -0.50 8.64 -6.38
N VAL A 66 0.01 7.66 -5.64
CA VAL A 66 -0.09 7.55 -4.18
C VAL A 66 1.32 7.30 -3.60
N PRO A 67 1.89 8.22 -2.82
CA PRO A 67 3.15 8.00 -2.12
C PRO A 67 2.93 7.23 -0.82
N ILE A 68 3.75 6.21 -0.57
CA ILE A 68 3.76 5.40 0.66
C ILE A 68 5.19 5.24 1.15
N ALA A 69 5.41 5.46 2.45
CA ALA A 69 6.66 5.13 3.13
C ALA A 69 6.48 3.86 3.96
N PHE A 70 7.35 2.88 3.72
CA PHE A 70 7.44 1.62 4.44
C PHE A 70 8.71 1.59 5.27
N HIS A 71 8.57 1.47 6.58
CA HIS A 71 9.71 1.46 7.49
C HIS A 71 10.28 0.04 7.62
N VAL A 72 11.54 -0.15 7.27
CA VAL A 72 12.23 -1.45 7.28
C VAL A 72 12.98 -1.67 8.59
N ASP A 73 12.98 -2.92 9.06
CA ASP A 73 13.47 -3.29 10.40
C ASP A 73 14.96 -3.67 10.45
N TYR A 74 15.64 -3.84 9.32
CA TYR A 74 17.03 -4.31 9.32
C TYR A 74 18.05 -3.27 9.83
N TRP A 75 17.61 -2.04 10.06
CA TRP A 75 18.37 -0.97 10.73
C TRP A 75 18.27 -1.04 12.25
N ASP A 76 17.22 -1.65 12.81
CA ASP A 76 16.97 -1.68 14.26
C ASP A 76 18.10 -2.33 15.06
N ARG A 77 18.83 -3.24 14.40
CA ARG A 77 20.01 -3.91 14.96
C ARG A 77 21.18 -2.97 15.28
N LEU A 78 21.14 -1.70 14.83
CA LEU A 78 22.20 -0.71 15.08
C LEU A 78 22.00 0.09 16.37
N GLY A 79 20.96 -0.18 17.14
CA GLY A 79 20.76 0.36 18.49
C GLY A 79 19.62 1.38 18.62
N TRP A 80 19.12 1.93 17.51
CA TRP A 80 17.85 2.65 17.46
C TRP A 80 16.79 1.75 16.83
N LYS A 81 15.70 1.49 17.56
CA LYS A 81 14.57 0.72 17.04
C LYS A 81 13.49 1.66 16.54
N ASP A 82 13.24 1.64 15.25
CA ASP A 82 12.22 2.46 14.62
C ASP A 82 10.81 1.93 14.99
N PRO A 83 9.94 2.73 15.64
CA PRO A 83 8.62 2.28 16.07
C PRO A 83 7.65 2.02 14.91
N PHE A 84 7.94 2.54 13.72
CA PHE A 84 7.14 2.32 12.51
C PHE A 84 7.64 1.12 11.70
N ALA A 85 8.82 0.58 12.02
CA ALA A 85 9.42 -0.50 11.28
C ALA A 85 8.69 -1.83 11.46
N SER A 86 8.62 -2.61 10.37
CA SER A 86 8.06 -3.97 10.37
C SER A 86 8.87 -4.90 9.48
N SER A 87 9.01 -6.15 9.93
CA SER A 87 9.63 -7.23 9.16
C SER A 87 8.87 -7.54 7.86
N GLU A 88 7.57 -7.24 7.82
CA GLU A 88 6.74 -7.39 6.63
C GLU A 88 7.18 -6.43 5.51
N TRP A 89 7.58 -5.21 5.87
CA TRP A 89 8.09 -4.20 4.94
C TRP A 89 9.46 -4.57 4.40
N THR A 90 10.34 -5.06 5.27
CA THR A 90 11.63 -5.64 4.86
C THR A 90 11.43 -6.83 3.90
N LYS A 91 10.47 -7.72 4.18
CA LYS A 91 10.15 -8.85 3.30
C LYS A 91 9.65 -8.37 1.94
N ARG A 92 8.74 -7.39 1.90
CA ARG A 92 8.23 -6.79 0.66
C ARG A 92 9.37 -6.24 -0.20
N GLN A 93 10.30 -5.50 0.42
CA GLN A 93 11.47 -4.96 -0.25
C GLN A 93 12.36 -6.07 -0.87
N ARG A 94 12.60 -7.16 -0.13
CA ARG A 94 13.38 -8.32 -0.61
C ARG A 94 12.72 -9.00 -1.80
N VAL A 95 11.39 -9.18 -1.78
CA VAL A 95 10.66 -9.74 -2.91
C VAL A 95 10.86 -8.91 -4.18
N TYR A 96 10.88 -7.57 -4.08
CA TYR A 96 11.21 -6.73 -5.23
C TYR A 96 12.66 -6.88 -5.69
N ALA A 97 13.60 -7.02 -4.75
CA ALA A 97 15.01 -7.29 -5.09
C ALA A 97 15.17 -8.54 -5.94
N ASP A 98 14.54 -9.63 -5.48
CA ASP A 98 14.60 -10.94 -6.12
C ASP A 98 13.95 -10.91 -7.51
N ASN A 99 12.80 -10.25 -7.64
CA ASN A 99 12.05 -10.21 -8.89
C ASN A 99 12.68 -9.31 -9.97
N TRP A 100 13.42 -8.27 -9.57
CA TRP A 100 13.96 -7.27 -10.50
C TRP A 100 15.44 -7.47 -10.84
N ASN A 101 16.05 -8.55 -10.37
CA ASN A 101 17.49 -8.82 -10.53
C ASN A 101 18.34 -7.60 -10.13
N ALA A 102 17.83 -6.81 -9.18
CA ALA A 102 18.41 -5.55 -8.79
C ALA A 102 19.52 -5.85 -7.78
N GLU A 103 20.75 -5.96 -8.27
CA GLU A 103 21.99 -6.12 -7.51
C GLU A 103 22.20 -5.05 -6.40
N SER A 104 21.30 -4.07 -6.27
CA SER A 104 21.43 -2.95 -5.34
C SER A 104 20.11 -2.46 -4.73
N VAL A 105 19.25 -3.36 -4.24
CA VAL A 105 18.09 -2.94 -3.41
C VAL A 105 18.50 -2.23 -2.11
N ILE A 106 19.73 -2.44 -1.63
CA ILE A 106 20.26 -1.77 -0.43
C ILE A 106 20.87 -0.38 -0.72
N ARG A 107 21.00 0.05 -1.99
CA ARG A 107 21.69 1.33 -2.30
C ARG A 107 21.06 2.20 -3.37
N ARG A 108 20.00 1.75 -4.05
CA ARG A 108 19.45 2.49 -5.19
C ARG A 108 17.95 2.69 -5.09
N ILE A 109 17.51 3.45 -4.07
CA ILE A 109 16.18 4.11 -4.10
C ILE A 109 16.30 5.50 -4.78
N SER A 110 17.37 5.74 -5.54
CA SER A 110 17.53 6.92 -6.40
C SER A 110 17.04 6.68 -7.84
N SER A 111 16.27 5.64 -8.12
CA SER A 111 15.70 5.40 -9.45
C SER A 111 14.23 5.03 -9.33
N TRP A 112 13.35 5.99 -9.65
CA TRP A 112 11.91 5.77 -9.83
C TRP A 112 11.68 4.72 -10.93
N THR A 113 10.89 3.70 -10.65
CA THR A 113 10.23 2.89 -11.69
C THR A 113 8.90 3.57 -12.03
N GLY A 114 8.79 4.15 -13.22
CA GLY A 114 7.50 4.60 -13.75
C GLY A 114 6.58 3.40 -14.06
N ALA A 115 5.28 3.65 -14.23
CA ALA A 115 4.21 2.70 -14.57
C ALA A 115 4.49 1.73 -15.73
N ASN A 116 5.54 1.97 -16.50
CA ASN A 116 5.91 1.27 -17.72
C ASN A 116 7.23 0.50 -17.58
N GLY A 117 7.84 0.46 -16.39
CA GLY A 117 9.18 -0.11 -16.19
C GLY A 117 10.32 0.76 -16.71
N GLU A 118 10.05 2.02 -17.05
CA GLU A 118 11.06 2.96 -17.52
C GLU A 118 11.82 3.59 -16.34
N MET A 119 13.15 3.58 -16.45
CA MET A 119 14.08 4.17 -15.48
C MET A 119 14.15 5.68 -15.70
N LEU A 120 13.50 6.47 -14.84
CA LEU A 120 13.57 7.92 -14.92
C LEU A 120 14.71 8.45 -14.03
N PRO A 121 15.67 9.22 -14.58
CA PRO A 121 16.71 9.85 -13.77
C PRO A 121 16.10 11.00 -12.95
N PHE A 122 16.46 11.06 -11.67
CA PHE A 122 16.28 12.28 -10.87
C PHE A 122 17.29 13.31 -11.37
N ARG A 123 16.79 14.42 -11.90
CA ARG A 123 17.56 15.64 -12.10
C ARG A 123 17.16 16.66 -11.04
#